data_AF-A0A1Y4MU04-F1
#
_entry.id   AF-A0A1Y4MU04-F1
#
_cell.length_a   1.000
_cell.length_b   1.000
_cell.length_c   1.000
_cell.angle_alpha   90.00
_cell.angle_beta   90.00
_cell.angle_gamma   90.00
#
_symmetry.space_group_name_H-M   'P 1'
#
loop_
_entity.id
_entity.type
_entity.pdbx_description
1 polymer ?
#
loop_
_entity_poly.entity_id
_entity_poly.type
_entity_poly.pdbx_seq_one_letter_code
_entity_poly.pdbx_strand_id
1 'polypeptide(L)'
;MKLDKKELIYECRYKNMRWNCMIKDIEHTKQITGFTVSGKGSLYRVYLIEFSKTRWLDIPEMGISSELSHPDDIFWNSEKLAEHTNSIIDGLTIANGLKMINKLYEIGEV
;
A
#
# COMPACT_ATOMS: atom_id res chain seq x y z
N MET A 1 0.07 -18.17 10.49
CA MET A 1 -1.39 -18.31 10.35
C MET A 1 -1.73 -17.84 8.94
N LYS A 2 -2.23 -18.71 8.06
CA LYS A 2 -2.61 -18.30 6.69
C LYS A 2 -3.93 -17.55 6.80
N LEU A 3 -3.93 -16.24 6.58
CA LEU A 3 -5.16 -15.52 6.35
C LEU A 3 -5.74 -16.00 5.03
N ASP A 4 -6.86 -16.72 5.10
CA ASP A 4 -7.60 -17.15 3.93
C ASP A 4 -8.06 -15.92 3.12
N LYS A 5 -7.39 -15.71 1.98
CA LYS A 5 -7.85 -14.99 0.78
C LYS A 5 -8.89 -13.88 0.98
N LYS A 6 -8.68 -12.95 1.92
CA LYS A 6 -9.45 -11.69 1.95
C LYS A 6 -8.84 -10.75 0.91
N GLU A 7 -9.43 -10.76 -0.27
CA GLU A 7 -9.25 -9.65 -1.21
C GLU A 7 -9.95 -8.42 -0.62
N LEU A 8 -9.25 -7.29 -0.54
CA LEU A 8 -9.82 -6.03 -0.08
C LEU A 8 -9.96 -5.09 -1.24
N ILE A 9 -11.20 -4.69 -1.52
CA ILE A 9 -11.53 -3.75 -2.56
C ILE A 9 -11.66 -2.36 -1.95
N TYR A 10 -11.04 -1.37 -2.58
CA TYR A 10 -11.16 0.03 -2.19
C TYR A 10 -11.22 0.92 -3.45
N GLU A 11 -11.72 2.14 -3.30
CA GLU A 11 -11.82 3.10 -4.41
C GLU A 11 -10.82 4.23 -4.21
N CYS A 12 -10.01 4.50 -5.23
CA CYS A 12 -9.18 5.69 -5.30
C CYS A 12 -9.84 6.77 -6.15
N ARG A 13 -9.51 8.03 -5.85
CA ARG A 13 -10.03 9.20 -6.56
C ARG A 13 -8.91 10.21 -6.79
N TYR A 14 -8.89 10.81 -7.97
CA TYR A 14 -8.00 11.91 -8.31
C TYR A 14 -8.62 12.79 -9.38
N LYS A 15 -8.76 14.09 -9.11
CA LYS A 15 -9.50 15.04 -9.96
C LYS A 15 -10.90 14.47 -10.29
N ASN A 16 -11.23 14.34 -11.58
CA ASN A 16 -12.51 13.81 -12.05
C ASN A 16 -12.50 12.28 -12.28
N MET A 17 -11.43 11.59 -11.86
CA MET A 17 -11.27 10.15 -12.05
C MET A 17 -11.53 9.39 -10.77
N ARG A 18 -12.15 8.21 -10.91
CA ARG A 18 -12.29 7.20 -9.87
C ARG A 18 -11.91 5.85 -10.44
N TRP A 19 -11.31 4.99 -9.62
CA TRP A 19 -10.99 3.63 -10.01
C TRP A 19 -11.01 2.71 -8.80
N ASN A 20 -11.40 1.46 -9.06
CA ASN A 20 -11.33 0.41 -8.06
C ASN A 20 -9.90 -0.13 -8.01
N CYS A 21 -9.50 -0.43 -6.78
CA CYS A 21 -8.24 -1.04 -6.44
C CYS A 21 -8.50 -2.31 -5.62
N MET A 22 -7.51 -3.17 -5.56
CA MET A 22 -7.58 -4.43 -4.83
C MET A 22 -6.27 -4.69 -4.11
N ILE A 23 -6.38 -5.17 -2.87
CA ILE A 23 -5.29 -5.78 -2.11
C ILE A 23 -5.54 -7.27 -1.98
N LYS A 24 -4.50 -8.07 -2.16
CA LYS A 24 -4.54 -9.52 -1.96
C LYS A 24 -3.18 -10.05 -1.51
N ASP A 25 -3.10 -11.37 -1.31
CA ASP A 25 -1.86 -12.08 -0.97
C ASP A 25 -1.15 -11.44 0.24
N ILE A 26 -1.94 -11.06 1.26
CA ILE A 26 -1.44 -10.38 2.45
C ILE A 26 -0.69 -11.40 3.31
N GLU A 27 0.54 -11.06 3.64
CA GLU A 27 1.45 -11.83 4.48
C GLU A 27 1.99 -10.92 5.56
N HIS A 28 1.83 -11.32 6.82
CA HIS A 28 2.38 -10.58 7.94
C HIS A 28 3.43 -11.39 8.69
N THR A 29 4.53 -10.72 8.99
CA THR A 29 5.57 -11.15 9.93
C THR A 29 5.83 -9.99 10.89
N LYS A 30 6.54 -10.23 12.00
CA LYS A 30 6.73 -9.28 13.11
C LYS A 30 6.78 -7.79 12.72
N GLN A 31 7.61 -7.43 11.73
CA GLN A 31 7.87 -6.04 11.34
C GLN A 31 7.56 -5.76 9.87
N ILE A 32 7.15 -6.79 9.11
CA ILE A 32 7.01 -6.71 7.66
C ILE A 32 5.64 -7.22 7.26
N THR A 33 4.93 -6.38 6.53
CA THR A 33 3.68 -6.74 5.86
C THR A 33 3.88 -6.73 4.36
N GLY A 34 3.89 -7.92 3.76
CA GLY A 34 3.87 -8.08 2.32
C GLY A 34 2.43 -8.14 1.80
N PHE A 35 2.13 -7.45 0.71
CA PHE A 35 0.83 -7.56 0.05
C PHE A 35 0.94 -7.20 -1.43
N THR A 36 0.01 -7.74 -2.23
CA THR A 36 -0.12 -7.37 -3.63
C THR A 36 -1.20 -6.30 -3.74
N VAL A 37 -0.89 -5.18 -4.37
CA VAL A 37 -1.83 -4.09 -4.63
C VAL A 37 -1.99 -3.89 -6.13
N SER A 38 -3.22 -3.65 -6.58
CA SER A 38 -3.51 -3.40 -7.99
C SER A 38 -4.59 -2.34 -8.15
N GLY A 39 -4.52 -1.60 -9.25
CA GLY A 39 -5.46 -0.53 -9.57
C GLY A 39 -5.14 0.09 -10.92
N LYS A 40 -6.18 0.46 -11.68
CA LYS A 40 -6.05 1.16 -12.97
C LYS A 40 -5.10 0.48 -13.98
N GLY A 41 -4.96 -0.85 -13.94
CA GLY A 41 -4.10 -1.62 -14.85
C GLY A 41 -2.69 -1.88 -14.32
N SER A 42 -2.31 -1.28 -13.20
CA SER A 42 -1.04 -1.52 -12.51
C SER A 42 -1.19 -2.58 -11.42
N LEU A 43 -0.11 -3.32 -11.15
CA LEU A 43 -0.01 -4.33 -10.09
C LEU A 43 1.39 -4.28 -9.48
N TYR A 44 1.46 -4.28 -8.15
CA TYR A 44 2.71 -4.18 -7.39
C TYR A 44 2.72 -5.18 -6.23
N ARG A 45 3.86 -5.85 -6.04
CA ARG A 45 4.17 -6.51 -4.77
C ARG A 45 4.88 -5.52 -3.85
N VAL A 46 4.25 -5.20 -2.73
CA VAL A 46 4.68 -4.16 -1.81
C VAL A 46 5.00 -4.78 -0.46
N TYR A 47 6.06 -4.27 0.19
CA TYR A 47 6.41 -4.61 1.56
C TYR A 47 6.42 -3.33 2.39
N LEU A 48 5.50 -3.25 3.35
CA LEU A 48 5.50 -2.24 4.39
C LEU A 48 6.35 -2.76 5.56
N ILE A 49 7.39 -2.01 5.91
CA ILE A 49 8.33 -2.37 6.96
C ILE A 49 8.26 -1.31 8.05
N GLU A 50 8.02 -1.75 9.29
CA GLU A 50 7.80 -0.86 10.42
C GLU A 50 8.72 -1.19 11.61
N PHE A 51 9.45 -0.17 12.08
CA PHE A 51 10.27 -0.24 13.28
C PHE A 51 9.96 0.93 14.20
N SER A 52 9.24 0.67 15.30
CA SER A 52 8.88 1.68 16.31
C SER A 52 8.12 2.88 15.72
N LYS A 53 8.83 3.91 15.25
CA LYS A 53 8.25 5.13 14.66
C LYS A 53 8.66 5.35 13.20
N THR A 54 9.55 4.52 12.67
CA THR A 54 10.00 4.61 11.27
C THR A 54 9.26 3.59 10.44
N ARG A 55 8.93 4.00 9.21
CA ARG A 55 8.25 3.17 8.23
C ARG A 55 8.87 3.40 6.87
N TRP A 56 9.00 2.33 6.10
CA TRP A 56 9.37 2.43 4.70
C TRP A 56 8.63 1.39 3.89
N LEU A 57 8.63 1.62 2.59
CA LEU A 57 7.99 0.81 1.60
C LEU A 57 9.02 0.32 0.61
N ASP A 58 9.00 -0.99 0.37
CA ASP A 58 9.80 -1.62 -0.67
C ASP A 58 8.91 -2.18 -1.78
N ILE A 59 9.31 -1.93 -3.03
CA ILE A 59 8.79 -2.58 -4.24
C ILE A 59 10.01 -3.21 -4.96
N PRO A 60 10.39 -4.45 -4.61
CA PRO A 60 11.64 -5.04 -5.10
C PRO A 60 11.72 -5.16 -6.62
N GLU A 61 10.61 -5.47 -7.28
CA GLU A 61 10.53 -5.61 -8.74
C GLU A 61 10.89 -4.32 -9.50
N MET A 62 10.78 -3.17 -8.83
CA MET A 62 11.12 -1.86 -9.36
C MET A 62 12.42 -1.29 -8.78
N GLY A 63 13.06 -1.98 -7.83
CA GLY A 63 14.20 -1.46 -7.08
C GLY A 63 13.85 -0.22 -6.24
N ILE A 64 12.59 -0.06 -5.83
CA ILE A 64 12.15 1.08 -5.02
C ILE A 64 12.23 0.71 -3.55
N SER A 65 12.85 1.60 -2.77
CA SER A 65 12.76 1.66 -1.32
C SER A 65 12.57 3.13 -0.93
N SER A 66 11.52 3.44 -0.18
CA SER A 66 11.19 4.81 0.20
C SER A 66 10.66 4.88 1.62
N GLU A 67 11.16 5.85 2.39
CA GLU A 67 10.54 6.22 3.65
C GLU A 67 9.07 6.64 3.44
N LEU A 68 8.26 6.37 4.45
CA LEU A 68 6.85 6.71 4.52
C LEU A 68 6.54 7.62 5.71
N SER A 69 5.53 8.46 5.56
CA SER A 69 4.83 9.11 6.66
C SER A 69 3.94 8.09 7.39
N HIS A 70 3.02 8.54 8.24
CA HIS A 70 1.99 7.68 8.79
C HIS A 70 1.16 7.05 7.65
N PRO A 71 0.72 5.77 7.74
CA PRO A 71 -0.06 5.14 6.67
C PRO A 71 -1.35 5.89 6.28
N ASP A 72 -1.93 6.65 7.20
CA ASP A 72 -3.11 7.49 6.93
C ASP A 72 -2.81 8.81 6.19
N ASP A 73 -1.54 9.22 6.11
CA ASP A 73 -1.11 10.42 5.40
C ASP A 73 -1.02 10.12 3.89
N ILE A 74 -2.20 10.01 3.27
CA ILE A 74 -2.32 9.68 1.85
C ILE A 74 -1.64 10.72 0.98
N PHE A 75 -1.72 12.00 1.35
CA PHE A 75 -1.15 13.08 0.54
C PHE A 75 0.36 12.90 0.42
N TRP A 76 1.07 12.90 1.54
CA TRP A 76 2.53 12.79 1.55
C TRP A 76 3.01 11.48 0.92
N ASN A 77 2.40 10.35 1.33
CA ASN A 77 2.80 9.04 0.82
C ASN A 77 2.56 8.92 -0.70
N SER A 78 1.43 9.42 -1.20
CA SER A 78 1.12 9.33 -2.63
C SER A 78 2.04 10.18 -3.49
N GLU A 79 2.40 11.40 -3.06
CA GLU A 79 3.36 12.24 -3.77
C GLU A 79 4.74 11.57 -3.79
N LYS A 80 5.20 11.10 -2.63
CA LYS A 80 6.50 10.45 -2.52
C LYS A 80 6.61 9.21 -3.41
N LEU A 81 5.59 8.35 -3.39
CA LEU A 81 5.56 7.16 -4.23
C LEU A 81 5.42 7.51 -5.71
N ALA A 82 4.72 8.59 -6.05
CA ALA A 82 4.59 9.06 -7.42
C ALA A 82 5.92 9.52 -8.04
N GLU A 83 6.85 10.05 -7.23
CA GLU A 83 8.22 10.35 -7.69
C GLU A 83 8.94 9.09 -8.18
N HIS A 84 8.69 7.95 -7.53
CA HIS A 84 9.34 6.69 -7.86
C HIS A 84 8.62 5.93 -8.98
N THR A 85 7.28 5.96 -9.01
CA THR A 85 6.47 5.29 -10.05
C THR A 85 6.28 6.14 -11.31
N ASN A 86 6.67 7.41 -11.28
CA ASN A 86 6.34 8.43 -12.29
C ASN A 86 4.83 8.55 -12.55
N SER A 87 3.99 8.29 -11.55
CA SER A 87 2.54 8.21 -11.70
C SER A 87 1.82 8.49 -10.39
N ILE A 88 1.10 9.62 -10.33
CA ILE A 88 0.24 9.95 -9.19
C ILE A 88 -0.89 8.93 -8.99
N ILE A 89 -1.33 8.28 -10.06
CA ILE A 89 -2.35 7.24 -10.00
C ILE A 89 -1.82 6.01 -9.26
N ASP A 90 -0.58 5.61 -9.53
CA ASP A 90 0.04 4.48 -8.85
C ASP A 90 0.43 4.84 -7.42
N GLY A 91 0.97 6.05 -7.21
CA GLY A 91 1.23 6.58 -5.87
C GLY A 91 -0.02 6.58 -4.98
N LEU A 92 -1.16 7.06 -5.50
CA LEU A 92 -2.44 7.01 -4.78
C LEU A 92 -2.96 5.59 -4.58
N THR A 93 -2.79 4.71 -5.57
CA THR A 93 -3.19 3.31 -5.47
C THR A 93 -2.47 2.65 -4.31
N ILE A 94 -1.15 2.77 -4.23
CA ILE A 94 -0.33 2.18 -3.18
C ILE A 94 -0.61 2.84 -1.82
N ALA A 95 -0.64 4.18 -1.75
CA ALA A 95 -0.86 4.91 -0.50
C ALA A 95 -2.21 4.58 0.15
N ASN A 96 -3.30 4.51 -0.63
CA ASN A 96 -4.59 4.09 -0.10
C ASN A 96 -4.58 2.61 0.29
N GLY A 97 -3.82 1.76 -0.42
CA GLY A 97 -3.62 0.37 -0.05
C GLY A 97 -2.97 0.24 1.34
N LEU A 98 -1.91 1.02 1.61
CA LEU A 98 -1.25 1.06 2.92
C LEU A 98 -2.20 1.45 4.05
N LYS A 99 -3.04 2.46 3.81
CA LYS A 99 -4.06 2.86 4.78
C LYS A 99 -5.04 1.73 5.10
N MET A 100 -5.47 0.99 4.09
CA MET A 100 -6.36 -0.16 4.30
C MET A 100 -5.66 -1.25 5.11
N ILE A 101 -4.39 -1.56 4.80
CA ILE A 101 -3.58 -2.49 5.59
C ILE A 101 -3.44 -2.04 7.05
N ASN A 102 -3.13 -0.76 7.29
CA ASN A 102 -3.01 -0.22 8.65
C ASN A 102 -4.30 -0.38 9.45
N LYS A 103 -5.46 -0.11 8.82
CA LYS A 103 -6.77 -0.30 9.46
C LYS A 103 -7.03 -1.74 9.86
N LEU A 104 -6.58 -2.73 9.09
CA LEU A 104 -6.74 -4.14 9.44
C LEU A 104 -5.99 -4.50 10.74
N TYR A 105 -4.82 -3.90 10.94
CA TYR A 105 -4.05 -4.08 12.18
C TYR A 105 -4.74 -3.44 13.38
N GLU A 106 -5.31 -2.24 13.21
CA GLU A 106 -6.04 -1.56 14.29
C GLU A 106 -7.26 -2.35 14.78
N ILE A 107 -7.91 -3.12 13.89
CA ILE A 107 -9.08 -3.95 14.22
C ILE A 107 -8.73 -5.40 14.59
N GLY A 108 -7.45 -5.78 14.56
CA GLY A 108 -7.00 -7.14 14.89
C GLY A 108 -7.40 -8.22 13.88
N GLU A 109 -7.59 -7.86 12.61
CA GLU A 109 -8.02 -8.79 11.56
C GLU A 109 -6.85 -9.42 10.77
N VAL A 110 -5.59 -9.11 11.07
CA VAL A 110 -4.38 -9.66 10.41
C VAL A 110 -3.40 -10.21 11.44
#